data_AF-A0A438D8B8-F1
#
_entry.id   AF-A0A438D8B8-F1
#
_cell.length_a   1.000
_cell.length_b   1.000
_cell.length_c   1.000
_cell.angle_alpha   90.00
_cell.angle_beta   90.00
_cell.angle_gamma   90.00
#
_symmetry.space_group_name_H-M   'P 1'
#
loop_
_entity.id
_entity.type
_entity.pdbx_description
1 polymer ?
#
loop_
_entity_poly.entity_id
_entity_poly.type
_entity_poly.pdbx_seq_one_letter_code
_entity_poly.pdbx_strand_id
1 'polypeptide(L)'
;MLHVRQYPPTASRKIRASKGAPIKSRYLCLGPLGHVRNTSKNRLSLAQRISHLQARSTPDDWWSLHVDGASRSSGSGVGLFLKAPTGERLGQSIRLDFPASNNEAEYEAILSGLELATTLNASKVKIHSDLQLVVGQILKKYEAKDESMAKYLLKV
;
A
#
# COMPACT_ATOMS: atom_id res chain seq x y z
N MET A 1 8.19 7.30 -17.29
CA MET A 1 8.87 6.10 -16.75
C MET A 1 8.88 6.23 -15.23
N LEU A 2 8.24 5.30 -14.51
CA LEU A 2 8.17 5.31 -13.04
C LEU A 2 9.52 4.89 -12.45
N HIS A 3 10.10 5.71 -11.56
CA HIS A 3 11.34 5.34 -10.86
C HIS A 3 11.01 4.67 -9.52
N VAL A 4 11.32 3.38 -9.39
CA VAL A 4 11.10 2.58 -8.17
C VAL A 4 12.40 2.42 -7.37
N ARG A 5 12.36 2.66 -6.05
CA ARG A 5 13.47 2.37 -5.11
C ARG A 5 12.97 1.69 -3.84
N GLN A 6 13.76 0.71 -3.35
CA GLN A 6 13.59 0.09 -2.02
C GLN A 6 14.48 0.78 -0.99
N TYR A 7 13.94 1.00 0.21
CA TYR A 7 14.70 1.36 1.40
C TYR A 7 14.68 0.21 2.41
N PRO A 8 15.69 0.10 3.30
CA PRO A 8 15.71 -0.93 4.33
C PRO A 8 14.44 -0.86 5.19
N PRO A 9 13.91 -2.01 5.64
CA PRO A 9 12.77 -2.03 6.56
C PRO A 9 13.09 -1.15 7.76
N THR A 10 12.15 -0.28 8.12
CA THR A 10 12.30 0.53 9.34
C THR A 10 12.40 -0.44 10.51
N ALA A 11 13.48 -0.35 11.28
CA ALA A 11 13.80 -1.28 12.37
C ALA A 11 12.54 -1.65 13.15
N SER A 12 12.11 -2.90 13.02
CA SER A 12 10.95 -3.43 13.71
C SER A 12 11.21 -3.27 15.20
N ARG A 13 10.46 -2.36 15.85
CA ARG A 13 10.38 -2.31 17.31
C ARG A 13 9.85 -3.68 17.71
N LYS A 14 10.71 -4.55 18.25
CA LYS A 14 10.30 -5.84 18.83
C LYS A 14 9.33 -5.55 19.98
N ILE A 15 8.04 -5.52 19.68
CA ILE A 15 7.00 -5.52 20.71
C ILE A 15 6.90 -6.98 21.15
N ARG A 16 7.49 -7.26 22.32
CA ARG A 16 7.32 -8.53 23.02
C ARG A 16 5.81 -8.72 23.25
N ALA A 17 5.26 -9.83 22.76
CA ALA A 17 3.84 -10.15 22.92
C ALA A 17 3.53 -10.38 24.41
N SER A 18 3.00 -9.36 25.10
CA SER A 18 2.29 -9.54 26.35
C SER A 18 0.85 -9.94 26.03
N LYS A 19 0.44 -11.10 26.53
CA LYS A 19 -0.95 -11.57 26.48
C LYS A 19 -1.90 -10.48 26.99
N GLY A 20 -2.94 -10.17 26.21
CA GLY A 20 -4.12 -9.45 26.69
C GLY A 20 -4.08 -7.93 26.63
N ALA A 21 -4.11 -7.35 25.43
CA ALA A 21 -4.81 -6.09 25.14
C ALA A 21 -4.86 -5.90 23.62
N PRO A 22 -6.01 -5.57 23.01
CA PRO A 22 -6.04 -5.26 21.59
C PRO A 22 -5.25 -3.96 21.39
N ILE A 23 -4.13 -4.06 20.67
CA ILE A 23 -3.42 -2.91 20.13
C ILE A 23 -4.45 -2.18 19.26
N LYS A 24 -4.99 -1.06 19.75
CA LYS A 24 -5.75 -0.11 18.96
C LYS A 24 -4.79 0.52 17.96
N SER A 25 -4.39 -0.25 16.95
CA SER A 25 -3.91 0.35 15.71
C SER A 25 -5.12 1.03 15.11
N ARG A 26 -5.08 2.36 15.16
CA ARG A 26 -6.13 3.24 14.65
C ARG A 26 -6.02 3.23 13.12
N TYR A 27 -6.21 2.05 12.50
CA TYR A 27 -6.56 1.96 11.10
C TYR A 27 -7.97 2.52 10.99
N LEU A 28 -8.15 3.58 10.20
CA LEU A 28 -9.50 3.91 9.74
C LEU A 28 -9.95 2.75 8.84
N CYS A 29 -10.64 1.77 9.43
CA CYS A 29 -11.47 0.85 8.67
C CYS A 29 -12.55 1.69 7.99
N LEU A 30 -12.47 1.84 6.67
CA LEU A 30 -13.67 2.09 5.87
C LEU A 30 -14.37 0.74 5.75
N GLY A 31 -15.18 0.41 6.76
CA GLY A 31 -16.14 -0.71 6.66
C GLY A 31 -17.25 -0.39 5.65
N PRO A 32 -18.03 -1.40 5.22
CA PRO A 32 -19.21 -1.18 4.40
C PRO A 32 -20.18 -0.27 5.15
N LEU A 33 -20.74 0.70 4.40
CA LEU A 33 -21.60 1.81 4.84
C LEU A 33 -22.46 1.53 6.07
N GLY A 34 -21.89 1.75 7.25
CA GLY A 34 -22.58 1.82 8.53
C GLY A 34 -22.53 3.25 9.02
N HIS A 35 -23.70 3.89 9.05
CA HIS A 35 -23.99 5.25 9.51
C HIS A 35 -23.02 5.78 10.61
N VAL A 36 -22.08 6.66 10.26
CA VAL A 36 -21.26 7.42 11.23
C VAL A 36 -21.66 8.89 11.18
N ARG A 37 -22.13 9.37 12.34
CA ARG A 37 -22.56 10.76 12.55
C ARG A 37 -21.40 11.73 12.36
N ASN A 38 -21.74 12.84 11.71
CA ASN A 38 -20.93 14.01 11.41
C ASN A 38 -20.42 14.69 12.69
N THR A 39 -19.11 14.94 12.76
CA THR A 39 -18.53 15.97 13.63
C THR A 39 -17.50 16.81 12.85
N SER A 40 -18.00 17.86 12.18
CA SER A 40 -17.35 19.16 11.92
C SER A 40 -16.11 19.25 10.99
N LYS A 41 -16.39 19.84 9.80
CA LYS A 41 -15.59 20.76 8.96
C LYS A 41 -14.46 20.18 8.06
N ASN A 42 -14.77 20.10 6.75
CA ASN A 42 -13.85 19.90 5.60
C ASN A 42 -13.11 18.56 5.49
N ARG A 43 -13.84 17.45 5.33
CA ARG A 43 -13.27 16.26 4.66
C ARG A 43 -13.49 16.40 3.15
N LEU A 44 -12.45 16.78 2.43
CA LEU A 44 -12.43 16.73 0.97
C LEU A 44 -12.80 15.32 0.48
N SER A 45 -13.59 15.24 -0.59
CA SER A 45 -13.88 13.99 -1.28
C SER A 45 -12.59 13.35 -1.83
N LEU A 46 -12.63 12.06 -2.19
CA LEU A 46 -11.47 11.37 -2.74
C LEU A 46 -10.94 12.10 -3.99
N ALA A 47 -11.83 12.47 -4.90
CA ALA A 47 -11.47 13.25 -6.10
C ALA A 47 -10.83 14.60 -5.75
N GLN A 48 -11.41 15.34 -4.80
CA GLN A 48 -10.84 16.61 -4.35
C GLN A 48 -9.45 16.44 -3.72
N ARG A 49 -9.22 15.34 -2.98
CA ARG A 49 -7.91 15.02 -2.41
C ARG A 49 -6.90 14.67 -3.49
N ILE A 50 -7.28 13.89 -4.50
CA ILE A 50 -6.42 13.60 -5.65
C ILE A 50 -6.01 14.90 -6.34
N SER A 51 -6.97 15.76 -6.68
CA SER A 51 -6.67 17.04 -7.33
C SER A 51 -5.78 17.94 -6.48
N HIS A 52 -6.04 18.03 -5.17
CA HIS A 52 -5.22 18.82 -4.25
C HIS A 52 -3.78 18.28 -4.16
N LEU A 53 -3.63 16.97 -4.09
CA LEU A 53 -2.32 16.32 -4.00
C LEU A 53 -1.51 16.48 -5.30
N GLN A 54 -2.15 16.32 -6.46
CA GLN A 54 -1.53 16.54 -7.77
C GLN A 54 -1.03 17.98 -7.91
N ALA A 55 -1.85 18.97 -7.55
CA ALA A 55 -1.52 20.40 -7.67
C ALA A 55 -0.34 20.82 -6.79
N ARG A 56 0.01 20.02 -5.76
CA ARG A 56 1.07 20.31 -4.79
C ARG A 56 2.30 19.41 -4.96
N SER A 57 2.34 18.60 -6.00
CA SER A 57 3.46 17.73 -6.33
C SER A 57 4.04 18.08 -7.69
N THR A 58 5.35 17.92 -7.83
CA THR A 58 6.10 18.10 -9.07
C THR A 58 6.60 16.76 -9.60
N PRO A 59 6.94 16.67 -10.89
CA PRO A 59 7.50 15.45 -11.47
C PRO A 59 8.87 15.03 -10.89
N ASP A 60 9.56 15.88 -10.14
CA ASP A 60 10.82 15.50 -9.49
C ASP A 60 10.60 14.88 -8.11
N ASP A 61 9.39 15.03 -7.54
CA ASP A 61 9.12 14.68 -6.16
C ASP A 61 8.97 13.18 -5.94
N TRP A 62 9.51 12.73 -4.80
CA TRP A 62 9.41 11.34 -4.37
C TRP A 62 8.15 11.09 -3.54
N TRP A 63 7.31 10.21 -4.05
CA TRP A 63 6.21 9.60 -3.30
C TRP A 63 6.68 8.36 -2.55
N SER A 64 6.06 8.06 -1.41
CA SER A 64 6.33 6.80 -0.67
C SER A 64 5.08 5.93 -0.64
N LEU A 65 5.12 4.80 -1.36
CA LEU A 65 4.13 3.74 -1.32
C LEU A 65 4.46 2.79 -0.17
N HIS A 66 3.49 2.55 0.69
CA HIS A 66 3.53 1.53 1.72
C HIS A 66 2.45 0.51 1.44
N VAL A 67 2.81 -0.77 1.53
CA VAL A 67 1.92 -1.90 1.27
C VAL A 67 1.96 -2.90 2.42
N ASP A 68 0.85 -3.58 2.60
CA ASP A 68 0.67 -4.68 3.56
C ASP A 68 -0.36 -5.66 2.98
N GLY A 69 0.03 -6.91 2.77
CA GLY A 69 -0.86 -7.97 2.30
C GLY A 69 -1.19 -8.96 3.40
N ALA A 70 -2.47 -9.34 3.52
CA ALA A 70 -2.93 -10.28 4.52
C ALA A 70 -3.75 -11.41 3.89
N SER A 71 -3.44 -12.65 4.25
CA SER A 71 -4.24 -13.83 3.90
C SER A 71 -4.65 -14.65 5.11
N ARG A 72 -5.92 -15.06 5.13
CA ARG A 72 -6.50 -15.95 6.13
C ARG A 72 -7.46 -16.94 5.45
N SER A 73 -7.81 -18.02 6.16
CA SER A 73 -8.82 -18.98 5.68
C SER A 73 -10.20 -18.34 5.41
N SER A 74 -10.51 -17.24 6.07
CA SER A 74 -11.73 -16.44 5.86
C SER A 74 -11.66 -15.48 4.66
N GLY A 75 -10.52 -15.42 3.98
CA GLY A 75 -10.27 -14.54 2.84
C GLY A 75 -8.96 -13.76 2.95
N SER A 76 -8.61 -13.10 1.86
CA SER A 76 -7.42 -12.27 1.69
C SER A 76 -7.78 -10.81 1.43
N GLY A 77 -6.83 -9.93 1.68
CA GLY A 77 -6.99 -8.51 1.47
C GLY A 77 -5.65 -7.80 1.45
N VAL A 78 -5.70 -6.56 0.98
CA VAL A 78 -4.54 -5.70 0.82
C VAL A 78 -4.80 -4.36 1.48
N GLY A 79 -3.77 -3.82 2.11
CA GLY A 79 -3.71 -2.47 2.64
C GLY A 79 -2.59 -1.72 1.96
N LEU A 80 -2.85 -0.47 1.58
CA LEU A 80 -1.82 0.38 1.01
C LEU A 80 -2.05 1.84 1.34
N PHE A 81 -0.98 2.62 1.33
CA PHE A 81 -1.09 4.07 1.27
C PHE A 81 0.08 4.72 0.54
N LEU A 82 -0.22 5.81 -0.15
CA LEU A 82 0.78 6.72 -0.69
C LEU A 82 0.93 7.92 0.24
N LYS A 83 2.18 8.21 0.59
CA LYS A 83 2.57 9.44 1.26
C LYS A 83 3.13 10.41 0.22
N ALA A 84 2.49 11.56 0.13
CA ALA A 84 2.92 12.68 -0.69
C ALA A 84 4.21 13.29 -0.14
N PRO A 85 4.97 14.02 -0.97
CA PRO A 85 6.15 14.78 -0.55
C PRO A 85 5.82 15.79 0.55
N THR A 86 4.62 16.37 0.49
CA THR A 86 4.05 17.30 1.49
C THR A 86 3.72 16.64 2.82
N GLY A 87 3.82 15.31 2.93
CA GLY A 87 3.55 14.53 4.12
C GLY A 87 2.13 13.98 4.22
N GLU A 88 1.22 14.45 3.37
CA GLU A 88 -0.17 13.97 3.29
C GLU A 88 -0.23 12.51 2.86
N ARG A 89 -1.25 11.78 3.31
CA ARG A 89 -1.41 10.34 3.02
C ARG A 89 -2.73 10.06 2.35
N LEU A 90 -2.73 9.22 1.32
CA LEU A 90 -3.92 8.65 0.68
C LEU A 90 -3.83 7.13 0.76
N GLY A 91 -4.75 6.52 1.51
CA GLY A 91 -4.75 5.08 1.76
C GLY A 91 -5.99 4.38 1.22
N GLN A 92 -5.83 3.11 0.89
CA GLN A 92 -6.88 2.19 0.47
C GLN A 92 -6.73 0.85 1.19
N SER A 93 -7.85 0.16 1.35
CA SER A 93 -7.87 -1.25 1.73
C SER A 93 -8.85 -1.96 0.82
N ILE A 94 -8.41 -3.05 0.21
CA ILE A 94 -9.15 -3.78 -0.81
C ILE A 94 -9.25 -5.22 -0.33
N ARG A 95 -10.47 -5.77 -0.37
CA ARG A 95 -10.69 -7.20 -0.17
C ARG A 95 -10.47 -7.88 -1.50
N LEU A 96 -9.68 -8.96 -1.50
CA LEU A 96 -9.49 -9.75 -2.71
C LEU A 96 -10.68 -10.70 -2.88
N ASP A 97 -11.21 -10.77 -4.09
CA ASP A 97 -12.34 -11.65 -4.44
C ASP A 97 -11.90 -13.09 -4.71
N PHE A 98 -10.60 -13.37 -4.59
CA PHE A 98 -10.00 -14.69 -4.75
C PHE A 98 -9.08 -15.01 -3.56
N PRO A 99 -8.95 -16.29 -3.18
CA PRO A 99 -7.95 -16.72 -2.22
C PRO A 99 -6.55 -16.40 -2.74
N ALA A 100 -5.75 -15.71 -1.92
CA ALA A 100 -4.36 -15.38 -2.22
C ALA A 100 -3.48 -15.83 -1.07
N SER A 101 -2.25 -16.25 -1.33
CA SER A 101 -1.21 -16.36 -0.30
C SER A 101 -0.79 -14.97 0.20
N ASN A 102 -0.03 -14.89 1.30
CA ASN A 102 0.50 -13.61 1.77
C ASN A 102 1.38 -12.92 0.71
N ASN A 103 2.17 -13.70 -0.04
CA ASN A 103 3.02 -13.18 -1.10
C ASN A 103 2.20 -12.60 -2.26
N GLU A 104 1.17 -13.32 -2.69
CA GLU A 104 0.24 -12.84 -3.73
C GLU A 104 -0.51 -11.60 -3.26
N ALA A 105 -0.98 -11.56 -2.01
CA ALA A 105 -1.65 -10.38 -1.45
C ALA A 105 -0.71 -9.16 -1.43
N GLU A 106 0.55 -9.30 -1.07
CA GLU A 106 1.53 -8.20 -1.14
C GLU A 106 1.81 -7.74 -2.57
N TYR A 107 1.88 -8.67 -3.53
CA TYR A 107 1.98 -8.31 -4.94
C TYR A 107 0.78 -7.50 -5.44
N GLU A 108 -0.43 -7.94 -5.11
CA GLU A 108 -1.65 -7.19 -5.43
C GLU A 108 -1.65 -5.81 -4.75
N ALA A 109 -1.17 -5.72 -3.50
CA ALA A 109 -1.04 -4.45 -2.80
C ALA A 109 -0.10 -3.48 -3.53
N ILE A 110 1.02 -3.98 -4.07
CA ILE A 110 1.96 -3.17 -4.86
C ILE A 110 1.34 -2.73 -6.18
N LEU A 111 0.69 -3.64 -6.90
CA LEU A 111 0.03 -3.31 -8.17
C LEU A 111 -1.04 -2.23 -7.99
N SER A 112 -1.95 -2.41 -7.02
CA SER A 112 -2.96 -1.40 -6.68
C SER A 112 -2.32 -0.09 -6.21
N GLY A 113 -1.19 -0.16 -5.51
CA GLY A 113 -0.45 1.01 -5.04
C GLY A 113 0.18 1.81 -6.19
N LEU A 114 0.72 1.12 -7.19
CA LEU A 114 1.26 1.73 -8.40
C LEU A 114 0.17 2.32 -9.29
N GLU A 115 -1.00 1.68 -9.37
CA GLU A 115 -2.17 2.24 -10.04
C GLU A 115 -2.63 3.54 -9.36
N LEU A 116 -2.67 3.57 -8.02
CA LEU A 116 -2.97 4.79 -7.27
C LEU A 116 -1.90 5.87 -7.49
N ALA A 117 -0.62 5.50 -7.58
CA ALA A 117 0.46 6.44 -7.86
C ALA A 117 0.33 7.05 -9.26
N THR A 118 -0.04 6.24 -10.24
CA THR A 118 -0.32 6.67 -11.61
C THR A 118 -1.50 7.63 -11.63
N THR A 119 -2.58 7.34 -10.91
CA THR A 119 -3.74 8.23 -10.74
C THR A 119 -3.35 9.57 -10.13
N LEU A 120 -2.33 9.60 -9.27
CA LEU A 120 -1.79 10.82 -8.66
C LEU A 120 -0.72 11.52 -9.50
N ASN A 121 -0.45 11.07 -10.74
CA ASN A 121 0.63 11.54 -11.60
C ASN A 121 2.02 11.49 -10.93
N ALA A 122 2.22 10.58 -9.98
CA ALA A 122 3.49 10.39 -9.31
C ALA A 122 4.48 9.71 -10.26
N SER A 123 5.49 10.44 -10.71
CA SER A 123 6.57 9.95 -11.60
C SER A 123 7.65 9.16 -10.85
N LYS A 124 7.87 9.42 -9.57
CA LYS A 124 8.88 8.76 -8.73
C LYS A 124 8.24 8.20 -7.47
N VAL A 125 8.36 6.90 -7.26
CA VAL A 125 7.73 6.19 -6.14
C VAL A 125 8.75 5.32 -5.42
N LYS A 126 8.86 5.48 -4.10
CA LYS A 126 9.60 4.57 -3.22
C LYS A 126 8.62 3.53 -2.67
N ILE A 127 8.96 2.26 -2.76
CA ILE A 127 8.09 1.18 -2.28
C ILE A 127 8.63 0.64 -0.96
N HIS A 128 7.77 0.60 0.04
CA HIS A 128 8.00 0.01 1.35
C HIS A 128 7.03 -1.16 1.51
N SER A 129 7.56 -2.38 1.46
CA SER A 129 6.85 -3.62 1.76
C SER A 129 7.64 -4.36 2.84
N ASP A 130 6.93 -5.07 3.70
CA ASP A 130 7.52 -5.89 4.75
C ASP A 130 8.06 -7.22 4.19
N LEU A 131 7.63 -7.62 2.98
CA LEU A 131 8.12 -8.83 2.32
C LEU A 131 9.35 -8.57 1.45
N GLN A 132 10.53 -8.82 2.02
CA GLN A 132 11.83 -8.70 1.35
C GLN A 132 11.90 -9.46 0.01
N LEU A 133 11.23 -10.62 -0.09
CA LEU A 133 11.19 -11.45 -1.30
C LEU A 133 10.52 -10.72 -2.46
N VAL A 134 9.31 -10.19 -2.24
CA VAL A 134 8.51 -9.47 -3.25
C VAL A 134 9.29 -8.27 -3.77
N VAL A 135 9.88 -7.49 -2.87
CA VAL A 135 10.66 -6.32 -3.28
C VAL A 135 11.93 -6.70 -4.04
N GLY A 136 12.62 -7.77 -3.62
CA GLY A 136 13.82 -8.23 -4.31
C GLY A 136 13.52 -8.76 -5.72
N GLN A 137 12.37 -9.39 -5.94
CA GLN A 137 11.94 -9.84 -7.27
C GLN A 137 11.55 -8.66 -8.18
N ILE A 138 10.82 -7.66 -7.66
CA ILE A 138 10.48 -6.44 -8.40
C ILE A 138 11.74 -5.66 -8.81
N LEU A 139 12.73 -5.61 -7.92
CA LEU A 139 14.03 -4.99 -8.22
C LEU A 139 14.96 -5.86 -9.07
N LYS A 140 14.47 -7.01 -9.58
CA LYS A 140 15.25 -7.98 -10.36
C LYS A 140 16.51 -8.49 -9.65
N LYS A 141 16.54 -8.43 -8.32
CA LYS A 141 17.62 -8.98 -7.47
C LYS A 141 17.41 -10.45 -7.16
N TYR A 142 16.16 -10.91 -7.20
CA TYR A 142 15.77 -12.30 -7.02
C TYR A 142 14.96 -12.77 -8.22
N GLU A 143 15.13 -14.03 -8.60
CA GLU A 143 14.30 -14.66 -9.62
C GLU A 143 12.99 -15.18 -9.01
N ALA A 144 11.91 -15.11 -9.79
CA ALA A 144 10.68 -15.82 -9.49
C ALA A 144 10.85 -17.29 -9.85
N LYS A 145 10.79 -18.17 -8.84
CA LYS A 145 10.91 -19.62 -9.05
C LYS A 145 9.60 -20.27 -9.50
N ASP A 146 8.48 -19.72 -9.05
CA ASP A 146 7.15 -20.23 -9.35
C ASP A 146 6.52 -19.49 -10.54
N GLU A 147 5.84 -20.22 -11.42
CA GLU A 147 5.16 -19.65 -12.60
C GLU A 147 4.09 -18.61 -12.22
N SER A 148 3.45 -18.74 -11.05
CA SER A 148 2.50 -17.74 -10.54
C SER A 148 3.20 -16.41 -10.24
N MET A 149 4.37 -16.44 -9.62
CA MET A 149 5.16 -15.25 -9.29
C MET A 149 5.78 -14.61 -10.54
N ALA A 150 6.17 -15.42 -11.53
CA ALA A 150 6.65 -14.92 -12.81
C ALA A 150 5.58 -14.06 -13.52
N LYS A 151 4.29 -14.43 -13.43
CA LYS A 151 3.19 -13.64 -14.01
C LYS A 151 3.06 -12.25 -13.37
N TYR A 152 3.38 -12.10 -12.08
CA TYR A 152 3.34 -10.80 -11.42
C TYR A 152 4.47 -9.87 -11.88
N LEU A 153 5.65 -10.41 -12.15
CA LEU A 153 6.77 -9.61 -12.66
C LEU A 153 6.55 -9.07 -14.08
N LEU A 154 5.64 -9.67 -14.85
CA LEU A 154 5.22 -9.13 -16.16
C LEU A 154 4.27 -7.94 -16.03
N LYS A 155 3.66 -7.73 -14.86
CA LYS A 155 2.67 -6.68 -14.60
C LYS A 155 3.26 -5.41 -13.96
N VAL A 156 4.52 -5.46 -13.53
CA VAL A 156 5.24 -4.35 -12.88
C VAL A 156 6.20 -3.70 -13.87
#